data_AF-A0A941HIX1-F1
#
_entry.id   AF-A0A941HIX1-F1
#
_cell.length_a   1.000
_cell.length_b   1.000
_cell.length_c   1.000
_cell.angle_alpha   90.00
_cell.angle_beta   90.00
_cell.angle_gamma   90.00
#
_symmetry.space_group_name_H-M   'P 1'
#
loop_
_entity.id
_entity.type
_entity.pdbx_description
1 polymer ?
#
loop_
_entity_poly.entity_id
_entity_poly.type
_entity_poly.pdbx_seq_one_letter_code
_entity_poly.pdbx_strand_id
1 'polypeptide(L)'
;MKKLLIYSLLIVIYFISFSCKKESKPNVQPVEEVQEGETYNTSYRPVPFPKVNVPGFNFPEKEKIIDQWIADNDLAKIYNHGWGIWIGLTQKTNEVYKKDTLRVYETWTTPEEIKAKLSSKTKAQSTKRIRATMETPTQFHKFEILPDTKTVETVYYDPAAAHYAIKEKIFLQSVLDNMQREGDSVRFPNKAITIKPTYKIISKDTAVANNGIYQMEAWRGIDKPDTIPFPEKIWNACVYVDINNKAKGNPTIDIGCEGNLDNHTYNLNDFIHFSIDQKMADYVNKQKDGYNAKAGDYAILVGMHVATRETTRWTWQTFWWSANDSDPCFPSNPKIASARPSELKGASRHYAMSVAYSMVNPAQPYTGGKSIGEPIYSFNPFLEAPFDSKVLSNGGSDNYAKINDNGTIITNKVGTRTNCMSCHAHANYYNAKIGGKPAQKFGYLGDTYIDMKAPYFDGVVKLDFAYSISASIIDDTKTDSDSKKN
;
A
#
# COMPACT_ATOMS: atom_id res chain seq x y z
N MET A 1 -24.60 25.26 -89.53
CA MET A 1 -24.41 26.67 -89.14
C MET A 1 -23.12 26.75 -88.31
N LYS A 2 -21.96 27.09 -88.90
CA LYS A 2 -21.28 28.42 -88.86
C LYS A 2 -21.06 28.89 -87.40
N LYS A 3 -19.88 29.20 -86.84
CA LYS A 3 -18.45 29.45 -87.20
C LYS A 3 -17.65 29.27 -85.88
N LEU A 4 -16.47 28.66 -85.79
CA LEU A 4 -15.09 29.15 -86.05
C LEU A 4 -14.68 30.46 -85.33
N LEU A 5 -13.74 30.36 -84.37
CA LEU A 5 -12.68 31.31 -83.92
C LEU A 5 -12.06 30.74 -82.62
N ILE A 6 -10.83 30.21 -82.50
CA ILE A 6 -9.44 30.59 -82.82
C ILE A 6 -8.78 31.57 -81.80
N TYR A 7 -7.64 31.09 -81.24
CA TYR A 7 -6.57 31.71 -80.40
C TYR A 7 -6.95 32.13 -78.96
N SER A 8 -6.17 31.90 -77.90
CA SER A 8 -4.70 31.91 -77.78
C SER A 8 -4.16 30.99 -76.68
N LEU A 9 -2.98 30.48 -76.97
CA LEU A 9 -1.99 29.82 -76.13
C LEU A 9 -1.55 30.72 -74.96
N LEU A 10 -1.63 30.21 -73.72
CA LEU A 10 -0.83 30.71 -72.59
C LEU A 10 -0.50 29.54 -71.67
N ILE A 11 0.65 28.92 -71.96
CA ILE A 11 1.31 27.94 -71.13
C ILE A 11 1.97 28.70 -69.98
N VAL A 12 1.42 28.59 -68.77
CA VAL A 12 2.11 28.97 -67.53
C VAL A 12 2.71 27.71 -66.94
N ILE A 13 4.00 27.50 -67.21
CA ILE A 13 4.83 26.52 -66.51
C ILE A 13 5.12 27.12 -65.13
N TYR A 14 4.45 26.62 -64.09
CA TYR A 14 4.89 26.83 -62.72
C TYR A 14 5.79 25.65 -62.34
N PHE A 15 7.11 25.87 -62.42
CA PHE A 15 8.10 25.02 -61.76
C PHE A 15 7.94 25.18 -60.24
N ILE A 16 7.08 24.36 -59.64
CA ILE A 16 7.18 24.10 -58.20
C ILE A 16 8.15 22.95 -58.04
N SER A 17 9.39 23.33 -57.76
CA SER A 17 10.43 22.45 -57.25
C SER A 17 9.95 21.83 -55.94
N PHE A 18 9.27 20.68 -56.01
CA PHE A 18 9.17 19.77 -54.87
C PHE A 18 10.56 19.17 -54.65
N SER A 19 11.40 19.94 -53.96
CA SER A 19 12.56 19.40 -53.28
C SER A 19 12.01 18.41 -52.26
N CYS A 20 12.20 17.12 -52.52
CA CYS A 20 12.07 16.07 -51.51
C CYS A 20 12.94 16.46 -50.31
N LYS A 21 12.34 17.11 -49.31
CA LYS A 21 12.90 17.14 -47.97
C LYS A 21 12.83 15.70 -47.48
N LYS A 22 13.98 15.01 -47.57
CA LYS A 22 14.25 13.84 -46.73
C LYS A 22 13.82 14.21 -45.32
N GLU A 23 12.81 13.52 -44.80
CA GLU A 23 12.59 13.50 -43.36
C GLU A 23 13.91 13.08 -42.72
N SER A 24 14.43 13.94 -41.86
CA SER A 24 15.55 13.63 -41.00
C SER A 24 15.13 12.44 -40.14
N LYS A 25 15.73 11.28 -40.39
CA LYS A 25 15.73 10.17 -39.45
C LYS A 25 16.11 10.73 -38.07
N PRO A 26 15.39 10.39 -36.99
CA PRO A 26 15.84 10.75 -35.66
C PRO A 26 17.25 10.19 -35.51
N ASN A 27 18.19 11.08 -35.19
CA ASN A 27 19.56 10.74 -34.91
C ASN A 27 19.58 9.90 -33.63
N VAL A 28 19.39 8.58 -33.75
CA VAL A 28 19.70 7.64 -32.69
C VAL A 28 21.22 7.63 -32.61
N GLN A 29 21.76 8.52 -31.77
CA GLN A 29 23.12 8.36 -31.32
C GLN A 29 23.24 6.99 -30.64
N PRO A 30 24.32 6.23 -30.90
CA PRO A 30 24.63 5.06 -30.11
C PRO A 30 24.61 5.45 -28.64
N VAL A 31 24.03 4.60 -27.80
CA VAL A 31 24.13 4.76 -26.34
C VAL A 31 25.61 4.73 -26.00
N GLU A 32 26.20 5.91 -25.78
CA GLU A 32 27.54 6.02 -25.23
C GLU A 32 27.52 5.35 -23.85
N GLU A 33 28.45 4.43 -23.65
CA GLU A 33 28.77 3.83 -22.37
C GLU A 33 29.25 4.96 -21.45
N VAL A 34 28.34 5.49 -20.62
CA VAL A 34 28.64 6.62 -19.75
C VAL A 34 29.59 6.16 -18.65
N GLN A 35 30.74 6.84 -18.60
CA GLN A 35 31.77 6.71 -17.60
C GLN A 35 31.22 6.75 -16.16
N GLU A 36 31.72 5.83 -15.34
CA GLU A 36 31.61 5.84 -13.88
C GLU A 36 32.06 7.20 -13.31
N GLY A 37 31.11 8.07 -12.95
CA GLY A 37 31.46 9.39 -12.39
C GLY A 37 30.32 10.37 -12.11
N GLU A 38 29.09 10.15 -12.59
CA GLU A 38 27.99 11.09 -12.31
C GLU A 38 27.55 11.04 -10.82
N THR A 39 27.71 12.18 -10.15
CA THR A 39 27.22 12.38 -8.78
C THR A 39 25.71 12.57 -8.77
N TYR A 40 24.97 11.46 -8.75
CA TYR A 40 23.51 11.53 -8.67
C TYR A 40 23.06 12.23 -7.37
N ASN A 41 22.08 13.12 -7.51
CA ASN A 41 21.36 13.63 -6.35
C ASN A 41 20.61 12.46 -5.70
N THR A 42 21.14 11.92 -4.61
CA THR A 42 20.46 10.92 -3.79
C THR A 42 19.77 11.56 -2.57
N SER A 43 19.73 12.90 -2.56
CA SER A 43 18.90 13.85 -1.81
C SER A 43 17.43 13.98 -2.19
N TYR A 44 16.47 13.31 -1.54
CA TYR A 44 15.05 13.65 -1.74
C TYR A 44 14.34 14.09 -0.46
N ARG A 45 13.22 14.82 -0.61
CA ARG A 45 12.39 15.33 0.49
C ARG A 45 10.96 14.78 0.42
N PRO A 46 10.26 14.64 1.57
CA PRO A 46 8.85 14.30 1.55
C PRO A 46 7.99 15.34 0.83
N VAL A 47 7.23 14.87 -0.15
CA VAL A 47 6.25 15.66 -0.90
C VAL A 47 4.87 15.47 -0.25
N PRO A 48 4.15 16.56 0.09
CA PRO A 48 2.78 16.46 0.60
C PRO A 48 1.85 15.75 -0.37
N PHE A 49 0.75 15.20 0.15
CA PHE A 49 -0.33 14.70 -0.71
C PHE A 49 -0.79 15.81 -1.66
N PRO A 50 -0.80 15.58 -2.98
CA PRO A 50 -1.06 16.63 -3.96
C PRO A 50 -2.55 16.95 -4.05
N LYS A 51 -2.86 18.10 -4.63
CA LYS A 51 -4.21 18.34 -5.14
C LYS A 51 -4.45 17.42 -6.34
N VAL A 52 -5.47 16.58 -6.26
CA VAL A 52 -5.86 15.65 -7.33
C VAL A 52 -7.03 16.24 -8.10
N ASN A 53 -6.93 16.25 -9.43
CA ASN A 53 -7.97 16.79 -10.32
C ASN A 53 -8.96 15.70 -10.72
N VAL A 54 -9.63 15.08 -9.74
CA VAL A 54 -10.72 14.12 -9.97
C VAL A 54 -12.04 14.78 -9.59
N PRO A 55 -13.05 14.82 -10.48
CA PRO A 55 -14.34 15.42 -10.16
C PRO A 55 -14.97 14.83 -8.89
N GLY A 56 -15.40 15.71 -7.99
CA GLY A 56 -16.03 15.30 -6.73
C GLY A 56 -15.08 14.66 -5.70
N PHE A 57 -13.78 14.66 -5.95
CA PHE A 57 -12.76 14.29 -4.97
C PHE A 57 -12.26 15.54 -4.23
N ASN A 58 -12.10 15.41 -2.92
CA ASN A 58 -11.47 16.41 -2.06
C ASN A 58 -10.67 15.67 -0.98
N PHE A 59 -9.50 16.20 -0.63
CA PHE A 59 -8.69 15.67 0.46
C PHE A 59 -7.95 16.81 1.21
N PRO A 60 -8.01 16.85 2.56
CA PRO A 60 -8.93 16.05 3.37
C PRO A 60 -10.39 16.49 3.15
N GLU A 61 -11.31 15.53 3.15
CA GLU A 61 -12.75 15.76 3.22
C GLU A 61 -13.20 15.94 4.68
N LYS A 62 -14.30 16.67 4.86
CA LYS A 62 -14.91 16.88 6.16
C LYS A 62 -15.52 15.57 6.67
N GLU A 63 -15.23 15.22 7.93
CA GLU A 63 -15.79 14.04 8.60
C GLU A 63 -17.30 13.89 8.40
N LYS A 64 -18.08 14.96 8.63
CA LYS A 64 -19.54 14.95 8.45
C LYS A 64 -19.98 14.54 7.03
N ILE A 65 -19.21 14.87 6.00
CA ILE A 65 -19.53 14.50 4.61
C ILE A 65 -19.27 13.01 4.39
N ILE A 66 -18.13 12.49 4.86
CA ILE A 66 -17.83 11.05 4.79
C ILE A 66 -18.84 10.24 5.62
N ASP A 67 -19.14 10.69 6.83
CA ASP A 67 -20.13 10.04 7.72
C ASP A 67 -21.51 9.99 7.08
N GLN A 68 -21.89 11.01 6.29
CA GLN A 68 -23.12 10.99 5.51
C GLN A 68 -23.07 9.94 4.39
N TRP A 69 -21.96 9.83 3.65
CA TRP A 69 -21.81 8.77 2.63
C TRP A 69 -21.93 7.38 3.25
N ILE A 70 -21.35 7.17 4.44
CA ILE A 70 -21.43 5.90 5.18
C ILE A 70 -22.88 5.63 5.61
N ALA A 71 -23.56 6.62 6.19
CA ALA A 71 -24.94 6.46 6.66
C ALA A 71 -25.93 6.18 5.52
N ASP A 72 -25.74 6.81 4.36
CA ASP A 72 -26.57 6.63 3.17
C ASP A 72 -26.18 5.42 2.33
N ASN A 73 -25.09 4.72 2.70
CA ASN A 73 -24.44 3.69 1.89
C ASN A 73 -24.14 4.17 0.44
N ASP A 74 -23.67 5.42 0.31
CA ASP A 74 -23.28 6.03 -0.97
C ASP A 74 -21.91 5.51 -1.42
N LEU A 75 -21.93 4.27 -1.89
CA LEU A 75 -20.74 3.56 -2.38
C LEU A 75 -20.07 4.28 -3.55
N ALA A 76 -20.82 5.01 -4.39
CA ALA A 76 -20.24 5.74 -5.51
C ALA A 76 -19.29 6.84 -5.03
N LYS A 77 -19.67 7.60 -3.98
CA LYS A 77 -18.81 8.61 -3.37
C LYS A 77 -17.62 7.99 -2.65
N ILE A 78 -17.82 6.91 -1.90
CA ILE A 78 -16.75 6.20 -1.21
C ILE A 78 -15.71 5.66 -2.20
N TYR A 79 -16.15 5.07 -3.32
CA TYR A 79 -15.23 4.54 -4.34
C TYR A 79 -14.48 5.67 -5.06
N ASN A 80 -15.16 6.76 -5.44
CA ASN A 80 -14.50 7.92 -6.04
C ASN A 80 -13.44 8.52 -5.09
N HIS A 81 -13.75 8.57 -3.79
CA HIS A 81 -12.82 9.04 -2.77
C HIS A 81 -11.58 8.15 -2.65
N GLY A 82 -11.77 6.83 -2.53
CA GLY A 82 -10.65 5.88 -2.49
C GLY A 82 -9.75 5.94 -3.73
N TRP A 83 -10.33 6.04 -4.93
CA TRP A 83 -9.55 6.19 -6.16
C TRP A 83 -8.80 7.52 -6.25
N GLY A 84 -9.40 8.61 -5.79
CA GLY A 84 -8.72 9.91 -5.72
C GLY A 84 -7.49 9.88 -4.81
N ILE A 85 -7.57 9.17 -3.67
CA ILE A 85 -6.41 8.92 -2.79
C ILE A 85 -5.32 8.16 -3.56
N TRP A 86 -5.67 7.07 -4.25
CA TRP A 86 -4.72 6.26 -5.01
C TRP A 86 -3.99 7.04 -6.11
N ILE A 87 -4.70 7.90 -6.83
CA ILE A 87 -4.12 8.79 -7.85
C ILE A 87 -3.08 9.71 -7.20
N GLY A 88 -3.43 10.36 -6.08
CA GLY A 88 -2.53 11.28 -5.39
C GLY A 88 -1.30 10.57 -4.81
N LEU A 89 -1.44 9.36 -4.29
CA LEU A 89 -0.33 8.56 -3.77
C LEU A 89 0.63 8.13 -4.88
N THR A 90 0.09 7.69 -6.02
CA THR A 90 0.88 7.01 -7.04
C THR A 90 1.42 7.93 -8.14
N GLN A 91 1.06 9.22 -8.10
CA GLN A 91 1.61 10.23 -9.00
C GLN A 91 3.13 10.39 -8.81
N LYS A 92 3.87 10.50 -9.92
CA LYS A 92 5.29 10.84 -9.93
C LYS A 92 5.51 12.31 -9.49
N THR A 93 6.57 12.54 -8.73
CA THR A 93 6.98 13.85 -8.21
C THR A 93 8.17 14.41 -9.00
N ASN A 94 8.74 15.54 -8.57
CA ASN A 94 10.02 16.03 -9.08
C ASN A 94 11.21 15.50 -8.27
N GLU A 95 10.97 14.68 -7.24
CA GLU A 95 12.03 14.08 -6.42
C GLU A 95 12.61 12.87 -7.15
N VAL A 96 13.93 12.75 -7.14
CA VAL A 96 14.66 11.69 -7.86
C VAL A 96 15.57 10.94 -6.90
N TYR A 97 15.62 9.62 -7.03
CA TYR A 97 16.59 8.77 -6.35
C TYR A 97 17.27 7.83 -7.36
N LYS A 98 18.58 7.99 -7.55
CA LYS A 98 19.38 7.14 -8.47
C LYS A 98 18.73 6.96 -9.85
N LYS A 99 18.33 8.08 -10.48
CA LYS A 99 17.63 8.20 -11.77
C LYS A 99 16.13 7.84 -11.77
N ASP A 100 15.62 7.22 -10.72
CA ASP A 100 14.19 6.94 -10.62
C ASP A 100 13.45 8.14 -10.04
N THR A 101 12.43 8.61 -10.78
CA THR A 101 11.53 9.65 -10.29
C THR A 101 10.60 9.04 -9.26
N LEU A 102 10.53 9.61 -8.06
CA LEU A 102 9.76 9.03 -6.96
C LEU A 102 8.27 9.34 -7.08
N ARG A 103 7.43 8.38 -6.71
CA ARG A 103 6.00 8.61 -6.46
C ARG A 103 5.82 9.38 -5.15
N VAL A 104 4.70 10.09 -5.00
CA VAL A 104 4.40 10.87 -3.78
C VAL A 104 4.64 10.02 -2.54
N TYR A 105 4.07 8.82 -2.49
CA TYR A 105 4.20 7.97 -1.31
C TYR A 105 5.63 7.47 -1.06
N GLU A 106 6.43 7.25 -2.12
CA GLU A 106 7.83 6.82 -2.01
C GLU A 106 8.70 7.93 -1.40
N THR A 107 8.20 9.17 -1.37
CA THR A 107 8.86 10.28 -0.69
C THR A 107 8.51 10.36 0.80
N TRP A 108 7.60 9.57 1.35
CA TRP A 108 7.10 9.79 2.71
C TRP A 108 7.99 9.22 3.80
N THR A 109 7.85 9.71 5.03
CA THR A 109 8.79 9.41 6.13
C THR A 109 8.52 8.03 6.72
N THR A 110 9.56 7.23 6.99
CA THR A 110 9.39 5.91 7.64
C THR A 110 9.47 6.01 9.17
N PRO A 111 8.96 5.00 9.92
CA PRO A 111 9.22 4.85 11.35
C PRO A 111 10.70 4.97 11.74
N GLU A 112 11.62 4.37 10.99
CA GLU A 112 13.07 4.40 11.27
C GLU A 112 13.61 5.83 11.17
N GLU A 113 13.14 6.61 10.19
CA GLU A 113 13.51 8.01 10.05
C GLU A 113 12.96 8.87 11.19
N ILE A 114 11.75 8.58 11.68
CA ILE A 114 11.18 9.22 12.87
C ILE A 114 12.04 8.88 14.10
N LYS A 115 12.38 7.60 14.30
CA LYS A 115 13.23 7.16 15.42
C LYS A 115 14.59 7.84 15.38
N ALA A 116 15.24 7.86 14.22
CA ALA A 116 16.55 8.50 14.06
C ALA A 116 16.52 9.99 14.46
N LYS A 117 15.46 10.71 14.09
CA LYS A 117 15.27 12.13 14.47
C LYS A 117 15.03 12.33 15.97
N LEU A 118 14.34 11.39 16.62
CA LEU A 118 14.05 11.46 18.06
C LEU A 118 15.24 11.03 18.93
N SER A 119 16.09 10.13 18.44
CA SER A 119 17.25 9.60 19.17
C SER A 119 18.53 10.44 19.01
N SER A 120 18.62 11.35 18.03
CA SER A 120 19.83 12.16 17.83
C SER A 120 19.97 13.25 18.91
N LYS A 121 20.93 13.09 19.84
CA LYS A 121 21.30 14.11 20.86
C LYS A 121 22.04 15.34 20.28
N THR A 122 22.52 15.28 19.05
CA THR A 122 23.22 16.37 18.34
C THR A 122 22.42 16.82 17.12
N LYS A 123 22.46 18.14 16.81
CA LYS A 123 21.74 18.77 15.67
C LYS A 123 21.82 17.86 14.43
N ALA A 124 20.64 17.45 13.96
CA ALA A 124 20.40 16.59 12.82
C ALA A 124 21.51 16.67 11.77
N GLN A 125 22.44 15.72 11.79
CA GLN A 125 23.27 15.48 10.62
C GLN A 125 22.28 15.04 9.55
N SER A 126 22.13 15.87 8.52
CA SER A 126 21.39 15.60 7.30
C SER A 126 21.98 14.36 6.64
N THR A 127 21.64 13.17 7.13
CA THR A 127 21.94 11.94 6.44
C THR A 127 21.17 11.99 5.13
N LYS A 128 21.91 11.87 4.03
CA LYS A 128 21.36 11.82 2.69
C LYS A 128 20.28 10.74 2.68
N ARG A 129 19.06 11.14 2.33
CA ARG A 129 17.91 10.27 2.46
C ARG A 129 18.00 9.12 1.48
N ILE A 130 17.78 7.90 1.94
CA ILE A 130 17.73 6.73 1.06
C ILE A 130 16.27 6.32 0.82
N ARG A 131 15.99 5.61 -0.26
CA ARG A 131 14.71 4.90 -0.39
C ARG A 131 14.53 3.99 0.83
N ALA A 132 13.30 3.91 1.36
CA ALA A 132 13.02 3.12 2.56
C ALA A 132 13.51 1.68 2.38
N THR A 133 14.17 1.15 3.41
CA THR A 133 14.41 -0.29 3.50
C THR A 133 13.10 -1.01 3.75
N MET A 134 12.99 -2.24 3.26
CA MET A 134 11.81 -3.08 3.45
C MET A 134 12.13 -4.22 4.39
N GLU A 135 11.17 -4.63 5.20
CA GLU A 135 11.29 -5.71 6.17
C GLU A 135 10.23 -6.78 5.92
N THR A 136 10.45 -7.97 6.47
CA THR A 136 9.38 -8.97 6.49
C THR A 136 8.24 -8.48 7.38
N PRO A 137 6.98 -8.65 6.97
CA PRO A 137 5.84 -8.25 7.79
C PRO A 137 5.90 -8.78 9.21
N THR A 138 5.87 -7.87 10.19
CA THR A 138 6.01 -8.22 11.62
C THR A 138 4.93 -9.19 12.10
N GLN A 139 3.78 -9.22 11.42
CA GLN A 139 2.73 -10.22 11.60
C GLN A 139 3.26 -11.65 11.49
N PHE A 140 4.09 -11.93 10.49
CA PHE A 140 4.57 -13.29 10.23
C PHE A 140 5.50 -13.78 11.35
N HIS A 141 6.32 -12.89 11.91
CA HIS A 141 7.21 -13.21 13.02
C HIS A 141 6.49 -13.39 14.35
N LYS A 142 5.42 -12.64 14.61
CA LYS A 142 4.67 -12.73 15.88
C LYS A 142 3.90 -14.04 16.03
N PHE A 143 3.57 -14.72 14.93
CA PHE A 143 2.69 -15.89 14.95
C PHE A 143 3.32 -17.16 14.33
N GLU A 144 4.63 -17.15 14.05
CA GLU A 144 5.36 -18.26 13.40
C GLU A 144 4.67 -18.75 12.12
N ILE A 145 3.98 -17.85 11.42
CA ILE A 145 3.49 -18.15 10.09
C ILE A 145 4.71 -18.09 9.19
N LEU A 146 5.12 -19.24 8.67
CA LEU A 146 6.04 -19.28 7.55
C LEU A 146 5.34 -18.56 6.40
N PRO A 147 5.82 -17.38 5.99
CA PRO A 147 5.21 -16.71 4.88
C PRO A 147 5.51 -17.56 3.65
N ASP A 148 4.47 -18.16 3.11
CA ASP A 148 4.49 -18.84 1.82
C ASP A 148 4.79 -17.86 0.67
N THR A 149 4.72 -16.56 0.99
CA THR A 149 4.92 -15.43 0.10
C THR A 149 6.20 -14.72 0.54
N LYS A 150 7.22 -14.66 -0.32
CA LYS A 150 8.42 -13.84 -0.06
C LYS A 150 8.07 -12.35 -0.26
N THR A 151 7.23 -11.82 0.62
CA THR A 151 6.78 -10.43 0.60
C THR A 151 7.51 -9.61 1.64
N VAL A 152 7.85 -8.39 1.25
CA VAL A 152 8.49 -7.39 2.10
C VAL A 152 7.61 -6.13 2.13
N GLU A 153 7.66 -5.41 3.23
CA GLU A 153 6.83 -4.23 3.44
C GLU A 153 7.64 -3.06 3.98
N THR A 154 7.00 -1.90 3.99
CA THR A 154 7.45 -0.76 4.78
C THR A 154 6.21 0.05 5.19
N VAL A 155 6.35 0.93 6.17
CA VAL A 155 5.30 1.86 6.58
C VAL A 155 5.76 3.28 6.27
N TYR A 156 4.86 4.08 5.72
CA TYR A 156 5.11 5.48 5.45
C TYR A 156 4.10 6.38 6.13
N TYR A 157 4.60 7.51 6.61
CA TYR A 157 3.87 8.61 7.20
C TYR A 157 4.00 9.81 6.26
N ASP A 158 2.87 10.33 5.79
CA ASP A 158 2.86 11.57 5.04
C ASP A 158 3.48 12.72 5.87
N PRO A 159 3.84 13.86 5.25
CA PRO A 159 4.45 14.96 5.98
C PRO A 159 3.65 15.44 7.20
N ALA A 160 2.32 15.38 7.17
CA ALA A 160 1.50 15.74 8.33
C ALA A 160 1.59 14.74 9.47
N ALA A 161 1.44 13.45 9.17
CA ALA A 161 1.55 12.38 10.16
C ALA A 161 2.96 12.32 10.77
N ALA A 162 3.99 12.44 9.94
CA ALA A 162 5.38 12.45 10.38
C ALA A 162 5.71 13.67 11.26
N HIS A 163 5.23 14.86 10.87
CA HIS A 163 5.42 16.06 11.68
C HIS A 163 4.79 15.92 13.07
N TYR A 164 3.56 15.42 13.14
CA TYR A 164 2.88 15.16 14.41
C TYR A 164 3.65 14.13 15.26
N ALA A 165 4.03 12.99 14.67
CA ALA A 165 4.73 11.92 15.38
C ALA A 165 6.06 12.39 15.99
N ILE A 166 6.81 13.22 15.27
CA ILE A 166 8.08 13.80 15.75
C ILE A 166 7.81 14.87 16.81
N LYS A 167 6.88 15.78 16.56
CA LYS A 167 6.59 16.92 17.45
C LYS A 167 6.07 16.45 18.81
N GLU A 168 5.10 15.55 18.79
CA GLU A 168 4.48 14.99 20.00
C GLU A 168 5.27 13.80 20.56
N LYS A 169 6.38 13.41 19.89
CA LYS A 169 7.34 12.39 20.34
C LYS A 169 6.69 11.04 20.70
N ILE A 170 5.61 10.68 20.00
CA ILE A 170 4.77 9.49 20.31
C ILE A 170 5.48 8.14 20.09
N PHE A 171 6.73 8.15 19.63
CA PHE A 171 7.59 6.96 19.53
C PHE A 171 8.49 6.77 20.76
N LEU A 172 8.55 7.75 21.69
CA LEU A 172 9.30 7.62 22.93
C LEU A 172 8.47 6.89 23.99
N GLN A 173 9.06 5.89 24.64
CA GLN A 173 8.38 5.14 25.68
C GLN A 173 7.97 6.05 26.84
N SER A 174 8.83 6.99 27.25
CA SER A 174 8.53 7.93 28.35
C SER A 174 7.26 8.76 28.10
N VAL A 175 6.98 9.12 26.84
CA VAL A 175 5.80 9.88 26.44
C VAL A 175 4.55 9.00 26.49
N LEU A 176 4.63 7.79 25.93
CA LEU A 176 3.51 6.84 25.97
C LEU A 176 3.18 6.38 27.40
N ASP A 177 4.20 6.18 28.25
CA ASP A 177 4.05 5.94 29.68
C ASP A 177 3.30 7.08 30.37
N ASN A 178 3.60 8.33 30.00
CA ASN A 178 2.89 9.50 30.53
C ASN A 178 1.43 9.55 30.07
N MET A 179 1.18 9.33 28.78
CA MET A 179 -0.18 9.27 28.23
C MET A 179 -1.01 8.18 28.93
N GLN A 180 -0.41 7.01 29.23
CA GLN A 180 -1.10 5.94 29.94
C GLN A 180 -1.52 6.38 31.36
N ARG A 181 -0.65 7.08 32.10
CA ARG A 181 -0.99 7.62 33.43
C ARG A 181 -2.13 8.62 33.39
N GLU A 182 -2.17 9.44 32.36
CA GLU A 182 -3.15 10.51 32.19
C GLU A 182 -4.47 10.02 31.56
N GLY A 183 -4.50 8.78 31.06
CA GLY A 183 -5.64 8.25 30.31
C GLY A 183 -5.81 8.92 28.94
N ASP A 184 -4.73 9.42 28.35
CA ASP A 184 -4.75 10.07 27.04
C ASP A 184 -4.48 9.08 25.89
N SER A 185 -4.57 9.56 24.66
CA SER A 185 -4.40 8.77 23.44
C SER A 185 -3.74 9.60 22.34
N VAL A 186 -3.08 8.91 21.42
CA VAL A 186 -2.56 9.51 20.19
C VAL A 186 -3.73 10.05 19.35
N ARG A 187 -3.54 11.20 18.68
CA ARG A 187 -4.55 11.84 17.83
C ARG A 187 -3.88 12.53 16.64
N PHE A 188 -3.75 11.83 15.53
CA PHE A 188 -3.21 12.40 14.31
C PHE A 188 -4.10 13.53 13.77
N PRO A 189 -3.53 14.52 13.05
CA PRO A 189 -4.32 15.57 12.40
C PRO A 189 -5.14 15.01 11.22
N ASN A 190 -6.29 15.60 10.88
CA ASN A 190 -7.19 15.11 9.82
C ASN A 190 -6.54 14.91 8.43
N LYS A 191 -5.47 15.65 8.13
CA LYS A 191 -4.71 15.51 6.87
C LYS A 191 -3.67 14.39 6.89
N ALA A 192 -3.54 13.66 8.00
CA ALA A 192 -2.59 12.57 8.15
C ALA A 192 -2.97 11.37 7.27
N ILE A 193 -1.96 10.81 6.62
CA ILE A 193 -2.06 9.55 5.90
C ILE A 193 -0.94 8.64 6.39
N THR A 194 -1.30 7.39 6.71
CA THR A 194 -0.33 6.31 6.90
C THR A 194 -0.61 5.22 5.91
N ILE A 195 0.44 4.69 5.28
CA ILE A 195 0.31 3.61 4.31
C ILE A 195 1.28 2.49 4.62
N LYS A 196 0.96 1.32 4.09
CA LYS A 196 1.75 0.12 4.24
C LYS A 196 1.84 -0.61 2.89
N PRO A 197 2.76 -0.21 2.01
CA PRO A 197 3.01 -0.94 0.76
C PRO A 197 3.73 -2.26 1.01
N THR A 198 3.32 -3.27 0.25
CA THR A 198 3.81 -4.65 0.26
C THR A 198 4.32 -4.99 -1.13
N TYR A 199 5.53 -5.53 -1.19
CA TYR A 199 6.26 -5.81 -2.42
C TYR A 199 6.65 -7.29 -2.52
N LYS A 200 6.73 -7.79 -3.75
CA LYS A 200 7.49 -9.01 -4.07
C LYS A 200 8.82 -8.62 -4.71
N ILE A 201 9.89 -9.36 -4.40
CA ILE A 201 11.19 -9.19 -5.02
C ILE A 201 11.32 -10.15 -6.20
N ILE A 202 11.52 -9.61 -7.39
CA ILE A 202 11.81 -10.34 -8.62
C ILE A 202 13.31 -10.36 -8.84
N SER A 203 13.88 -11.57 -8.85
CA SER A 203 15.27 -11.81 -9.20
C SER A 203 15.50 -11.55 -10.69
N LYS A 204 16.35 -10.58 -11.02
CA LYS A 204 16.70 -10.28 -12.41
C LYS A 204 17.45 -11.44 -13.05
N ASP A 205 18.35 -12.09 -12.30
CA ASP A 205 19.11 -13.24 -12.77
C ASP A 205 18.19 -14.41 -13.13
N THR A 206 17.19 -14.68 -12.28
CA THR A 206 16.20 -15.73 -12.51
C THR A 206 15.34 -15.42 -13.73
N ALA A 207 14.91 -14.17 -13.89
CA ALA A 207 14.17 -13.76 -15.08
C ALA A 207 15.02 -13.90 -16.35
N VAL A 208 16.28 -13.44 -16.33
CA VAL A 208 17.21 -13.54 -17.47
C VAL A 208 17.48 -14.99 -17.87
N ALA A 209 17.64 -15.90 -16.89
CA ALA A 209 17.79 -17.33 -17.16
C ALA A 209 16.56 -17.93 -17.87
N ASN A 210 15.39 -17.29 -17.74
CA ASN A 210 14.13 -17.67 -18.36
C ASN A 210 13.71 -16.67 -19.46
N ASN A 211 14.67 -16.19 -20.27
CA ASN A 211 14.42 -15.27 -21.39
C ASN A 211 13.75 -13.94 -21.01
N GLY A 212 13.98 -13.46 -19.79
CA GLY A 212 13.38 -12.24 -19.24
C GLY A 212 12.04 -12.45 -18.55
N ILE A 213 11.61 -13.70 -18.31
CA ILE A 213 10.31 -14.01 -17.73
C ILE A 213 10.44 -14.47 -16.28
N TYR A 214 9.63 -13.89 -15.40
CA TYR A 214 9.49 -14.33 -14.00
C TYR A 214 8.05 -14.77 -13.71
N GLN A 215 7.85 -15.96 -13.14
CA GLN A 215 6.54 -16.43 -12.72
C GLN A 215 6.19 -15.86 -11.33
N MET A 216 5.00 -15.28 -11.20
CA MET A 216 4.48 -14.73 -9.95
C MET A 216 3.09 -15.30 -9.65
N GLU A 217 2.87 -15.81 -8.44
CA GLU A 217 1.54 -16.20 -7.95
C GLU A 217 0.60 -15.00 -7.99
N ALA A 218 -0.61 -15.21 -8.49
CA ALA A 218 -1.59 -14.16 -8.72
C ALA A 218 -2.91 -14.46 -8.02
N TRP A 219 -3.48 -13.43 -7.41
CA TRP A 219 -4.76 -13.56 -6.71
C TRP A 219 -5.89 -13.89 -7.68
N ARG A 220 -6.53 -15.04 -7.47
CA ARG A 220 -7.66 -15.52 -8.28
C ARG A 220 -9.03 -15.37 -7.60
N GLY A 221 -9.08 -14.77 -6.42
CA GLY A 221 -10.26 -14.85 -5.55
C GLY A 221 -10.38 -16.19 -4.82
N ILE A 222 -11.54 -16.39 -4.19
CA ILE A 222 -11.86 -17.57 -3.37
C ILE A 222 -13.19 -18.18 -3.82
N ASP A 223 -13.24 -19.51 -3.96
CA ASP A 223 -14.40 -20.23 -4.55
C ASP A 223 -15.51 -20.59 -3.55
N LYS A 224 -15.22 -20.48 -2.24
CA LYS A 224 -16.01 -20.85 -1.01
C LYS A 224 -15.61 -22.19 -0.34
N PRO A 225 -15.77 -22.30 1.01
CA PRO A 225 -16.04 -21.21 1.95
C PRO A 225 -14.75 -20.49 2.36
N ASP A 226 -14.86 -19.17 2.39
CA ASP A 226 -13.96 -18.14 2.94
C ASP A 226 -13.68 -18.31 4.45
N THR A 227 -13.73 -19.54 4.96
CA THR A 227 -13.61 -19.90 6.38
C THR A 227 -12.30 -20.58 6.73
N ILE A 228 -11.44 -20.84 5.73
CA ILE A 228 -10.11 -21.41 5.90
C ILE A 228 -9.05 -20.39 5.45
N PRO A 229 -7.82 -20.44 6.00
CA PRO A 229 -6.71 -19.65 5.49
C PRO A 229 -6.46 -19.96 4.01
N PHE A 230 -6.10 -18.96 3.22
CA PHE A 230 -5.93 -19.08 1.77
C PHE A 230 -4.56 -18.56 1.30
N PRO A 231 -3.45 -19.24 1.68
CA PRO A 231 -2.09 -18.86 1.30
C PRO A 231 -1.81 -19.03 -0.20
N GLU A 232 -0.77 -18.35 -0.71
CA GLU A 232 -0.44 -18.31 -2.15
C GLU A 232 -0.23 -19.69 -2.79
N LYS A 233 0.39 -20.66 -2.11
CA LYS A 233 0.62 -22.02 -2.64
C LYS A 233 -0.65 -22.75 -3.04
N ILE A 234 -1.79 -22.38 -2.45
CA ILE A 234 -3.08 -23.01 -2.78
C ILE A 234 -3.92 -22.17 -3.73
N TRP A 235 -3.42 -21.00 -4.17
CA TRP A 235 -4.08 -20.24 -5.21
C TRP A 235 -4.06 -21.03 -6.52
N ASN A 236 -3.00 -21.81 -6.80
CA ASN A 236 -2.87 -22.57 -8.05
C ASN A 236 -3.13 -21.67 -9.28
N ALA A 237 -2.60 -20.45 -9.23
CA ALA A 237 -2.79 -19.44 -10.24
C ALA A 237 -1.63 -18.45 -10.26
N CYS A 238 -1.18 -18.08 -11.44
CA CYS A 238 -0.05 -17.18 -11.61
C CYS A 238 -0.17 -16.31 -12.85
N VAL A 239 0.76 -15.38 -12.96
CA VAL A 239 1.04 -14.59 -14.14
C VAL A 239 2.55 -14.61 -14.38
N TYR A 240 2.95 -14.19 -15.57
CA TYR A 240 4.34 -14.07 -15.95
C TYR A 240 4.69 -12.59 -16.09
N VAL A 241 5.88 -12.20 -15.64
CA VAL A 241 6.38 -10.83 -15.69
C VAL A 241 7.55 -10.76 -16.65
N ASP A 242 7.39 -10.03 -17.75
CA ASP A 242 8.46 -9.73 -18.70
C ASP A 242 9.24 -8.48 -18.28
N ILE A 243 10.46 -8.70 -17.79
CA ILE A 243 11.35 -7.61 -17.35
C ILE A 243 11.91 -6.78 -18.51
N ASN A 244 11.75 -7.24 -19.76
CA ASN A 244 12.15 -6.50 -20.95
C ASN A 244 11.02 -5.64 -21.55
N ASN A 245 9.81 -5.74 -21.00
CA ASN A 245 8.62 -5.03 -21.47
C ASN A 245 8.28 -5.27 -22.96
N LYS A 246 8.35 -6.53 -23.41
CA LYS A 246 8.06 -6.95 -24.79
C LYS A 246 6.77 -7.78 -24.90
N ALA A 247 6.10 -8.08 -23.79
CA ALA A 247 4.83 -8.79 -23.78
C ALA A 247 3.76 -7.98 -24.52
N LYS A 248 2.87 -8.67 -25.22
CA LYS A 248 1.81 -8.10 -26.06
C LYS A 248 0.45 -8.68 -25.65
N GLY A 249 -0.61 -7.89 -25.82
CA GLY A 249 -1.99 -8.34 -25.63
C GLY A 249 -2.61 -7.89 -24.29
N ASN A 250 -3.78 -8.45 -23.99
CA ASN A 250 -4.51 -8.25 -22.74
C ASN A 250 -4.49 -9.59 -21.98
N PRO A 251 -3.42 -9.88 -21.24
CA PRO A 251 -3.25 -11.16 -20.57
C PRO A 251 -4.33 -11.41 -19.51
N THR A 252 -4.58 -12.67 -19.19
CA THR A 252 -5.39 -13.11 -18.05
C THR A 252 -4.52 -13.85 -17.04
N ILE A 253 -5.11 -14.30 -15.94
CA ILE A 253 -4.44 -15.22 -15.02
C ILE A 253 -4.29 -16.62 -15.66
N ASP A 254 -3.16 -17.29 -15.40
CA ASP A 254 -2.92 -18.70 -15.74
C ASP A 254 -3.38 -19.57 -14.57
N ILE A 255 -4.49 -20.29 -14.73
CA ILE A 255 -4.99 -21.24 -13.72
C ILE A 255 -4.26 -22.56 -13.91
N GLY A 256 -3.63 -23.08 -12.86
CA GLY A 256 -2.78 -24.26 -12.92
C GLY A 256 -1.31 -23.96 -13.22
N CYS A 257 -0.98 -22.73 -13.61
CA CYS A 257 0.39 -22.31 -13.93
C CYS A 257 1.04 -23.16 -15.02
N GLU A 258 0.31 -23.40 -16.09
CA GLU A 258 0.69 -24.33 -17.15
C GLU A 258 1.73 -23.75 -18.13
N GLY A 259 1.98 -22.43 -18.11
CA GLY A 259 3.08 -21.81 -18.87
C GLY A 259 2.67 -21.23 -20.22
N ASN A 260 1.40 -20.88 -20.43
CA ASN A 260 0.96 -20.24 -21.67
C ASN A 260 1.32 -18.74 -21.68
N LEU A 261 2.57 -18.44 -22.02
CA LEU A 261 3.14 -17.10 -21.93
C LEU A 261 2.40 -16.05 -22.78
N ASP A 262 1.89 -16.42 -23.96
CA ASP A 262 1.28 -15.45 -24.89
C ASP A 262 0.02 -14.78 -24.33
N ASN A 263 -0.68 -15.45 -23.41
CA ASN A 263 -1.94 -14.95 -22.84
C ASN A 263 -1.84 -14.61 -21.35
N HIS A 264 -0.68 -14.80 -20.70
CA HIS A 264 -0.55 -14.65 -19.25
C HIS A 264 0.65 -13.79 -18.84
N THR A 265 1.36 -13.19 -19.81
CA THR A 265 2.53 -12.36 -19.54
C THR A 265 2.19 -10.87 -19.52
N TYR A 266 2.52 -10.23 -18.41
CA TYR A 266 2.45 -8.79 -18.18
C TYR A 266 3.85 -8.18 -18.29
N ASN A 267 3.92 -6.93 -18.72
CA ASN A 267 5.17 -6.18 -18.72
C ASN A 267 5.51 -5.73 -17.30
N LEU A 268 6.80 -5.62 -16.95
CA LEU A 268 7.21 -5.03 -15.68
C LEU A 268 6.61 -3.62 -15.44
N ASN A 269 6.39 -2.86 -16.52
CA ASN A 269 5.72 -1.55 -16.50
C ASN A 269 4.22 -1.59 -16.18
N ASP A 270 3.59 -2.76 -16.15
CA ASP A 270 2.22 -2.95 -15.67
C ASP A 270 2.17 -3.01 -14.12
N PHE A 271 3.33 -3.01 -13.47
CA PHE A 271 3.49 -2.97 -12.01
C PHE A 271 4.11 -1.64 -11.57
N ILE A 272 3.66 -1.13 -10.42
CA ILE A 272 4.43 -0.10 -9.71
C ILE A 272 5.68 -0.78 -9.18
N HIS A 273 6.84 -0.41 -9.71
CA HIS A 273 8.10 -1.08 -9.36
C HIS A 273 9.26 -0.10 -9.26
N PHE A 274 10.37 -0.60 -8.72
CA PHE A 274 11.67 0.03 -8.77
C PHE A 274 12.82 -0.99 -8.65
N SER A 275 14.02 -0.62 -9.08
CA SER A 275 15.22 -1.44 -8.90
C SER A 275 15.77 -1.35 -7.46
N ILE A 276 16.10 -2.51 -6.90
CA ILE A 276 16.73 -2.68 -5.60
C ILE A 276 18.19 -2.26 -5.72
N ASP A 277 18.67 -1.50 -4.73
CA ASP A 277 20.09 -1.16 -4.62
C ASP A 277 20.81 -2.05 -3.61
N GLN A 278 22.14 -1.94 -3.56
CA GLN A 278 22.95 -2.79 -2.69
C GLN A 278 22.57 -2.66 -1.21
N LYS A 279 22.28 -1.45 -0.73
CA LYS A 279 21.96 -1.21 0.68
C LYS A 279 20.62 -1.85 1.06
N MET A 280 19.64 -1.78 0.18
CA MET A 280 18.34 -2.43 0.36
C MET A 280 18.48 -3.96 0.30
N ALA A 281 19.24 -4.49 -0.67
CA ALA A 281 19.54 -5.92 -0.75
C ALA A 281 20.21 -6.43 0.54
N ASP A 282 21.25 -5.75 1.02
CA ASP A 282 21.95 -6.09 2.26
C ASP A 282 21.02 -6.06 3.48
N TYR A 283 20.05 -5.15 3.51
CA TYR A 283 19.09 -5.06 4.60
C TYR A 283 18.07 -6.21 4.57
N VAL A 284 17.47 -6.46 3.41
CA VAL A 284 16.47 -7.52 3.23
C VAL A 284 17.09 -8.91 3.48
N ASN A 285 18.32 -9.15 3.02
CA ASN A 285 19.02 -10.43 3.21
C ASN A 285 19.41 -10.71 4.67
N LYS A 286 19.41 -9.69 5.54
CA LYS A 286 19.63 -9.86 7.00
C LYS A 286 18.36 -10.26 7.74
N GLN A 287 17.19 -10.18 7.09
CA GLN A 287 15.93 -10.63 7.68
C GLN A 287 15.92 -12.16 7.82
N LYS A 288 15.08 -12.68 8.72
CA LYS A 288 15.10 -14.10 9.12
C LYS A 288 14.62 -15.07 8.04
N ASP A 289 14.05 -14.58 6.95
CA ASP A 289 13.31 -15.39 5.97
C ASP A 289 14.14 -15.78 4.73
N GLY A 290 15.47 -15.64 4.80
CA GLY A 290 16.38 -16.21 3.79
C GLY A 290 16.19 -15.62 2.39
N TYR A 291 16.01 -14.31 2.31
CA TYR A 291 16.08 -13.60 1.03
C TYR A 291 17.49 -13.67 0.44
N ASN A 292 17.55 -13.63 -0.89
CA ASN A 292 18.80 -13.56 -1.65
C ASN A 292 18.69 -12.45 -2.72
N ALA A 293 18.22 -11.28 -2.29
CA ALA A 293 18.10 -10.10 -3.13
C ALA A 293 19.49 -9.56 -3.50
N LYS A 294 19.62 -8.99 -4.69
CA LYS A 294 20.83 -8.34 -5.19
C LYS A 294 20.51 -6.97 -5.74
N ALA A 295 21.54 -6.11 -5.83
CA ALA A 295 21.42 -4.86 -6.56
C ALA A 295 21.03 -5.15 -8.03
N GLY A 296 20.01 -4.44 -8.54
CA GLY A 296 19.48 -4.64 -9.89
C GLY A 296 18.28 -5.58 -9.98
N ASP A 297 17.94 -6.32 -8.91
CA ASP A 297 16.63 -6.96 -8.77
C ASP A 297 15.51 -5.92 -8.73
N TYR A 298 14.27 -6.34 -8.90
CA TYR A 298 13.11 -5.44 -8.86
C TYR A 298 12.25 -5.70 -7.63
N ALA A 299 11.80 -4.64 -6.98
CA ALA A 299 10.68 -4.70 -6.05
C ALA A 299 9.42 -4.26 -6.79
N ILE A 300 8.44 -5.16 -6.91
CA ILE A 300 7.13 -4.88 -7.50
C ILE A 300 6.08 -4.75 -6.41
N LEU A 301 5.28 -3.69 -6.44
CA LEU A 301 4.22 -3.44 -5.47
C LEU A 301 3.06 -4.40 -5.75
N VAL A 302 2.77 -5.30 -4.82
CA VAL A 302 1.65 -6.27 -4.95
C VAL A 302 0.43 -5.87 -4.15
N GLY A 303 0.60 -5.03 -3.13
CA GLY A 303 -0.53 -4.34 -2.50
C GLY A 303 -0.13 -3.23 -1.55
N MET A 304 -1.09 -2.49 -1.04
CA MET A 304 -0.89 -1.37 -0.15
C MET A 304 -2.13 -1.14 0.71
N HIS A 305 -1.99 -1.18 2.03
CA HIS A 305 -2.99 -0.60 2.91
C HIS A 305 -2.83 0.91 2.96
N VAL A 306 -3.95 1.62 2.92
CA VAL A 306 -4.01 3.07 2.97
C VAL A 306 -5.03 3.47 4.02
N ALA A 307 -4.60 4.31 4.96
CA ALA A 307 -5.44 4.86 6.01
C ALA A 307 -5.32 6.39 6.02
N THR A 308 -6.46 7.07 5.99
CA THR A 308 -6.53 8.54 6.10
C THR A 308 -7.32 8.95 7.34
N ARG A 309 -6.87 9.97 8.07
CA ARG A 309 -7.44 10.35 9.37
C ARG A 309 -8.81 11.03 9.32
N GLU A 310 -9.37 11.27 8.13
CA GLU A 310 -10.48 12.21 7.88
C GLU A 310 -11.75 12.01 8.74
N THR A 311 -11.95 10.83 9.32
CA THR A 311 -12.99 10.52 10.31
C THR A 311 -12.40 9.99 11.61
N THR A 312 -13.18 9.97 12.69
CA THR A 312 -12.77 9.40 13.99
C THR A 312 -12.27 7.96 13.91
N ARG A 313 -12.79 7.15 12.97
CA ARG A 313 -12.35 5.76 12.73
C ARG A 313 -11.33 5.60 11.60
N TRP A 314 -10.89 6.72 11.03
CA TRP A 314 -10.14 6.80 9.78
C TRP A 314 -10.94 6.22 8.60
N THR A 315 -10.57 6.61 7.38
CA THR A 315 -11.03 5.87 6.19
C THR A 315 -9.97 4.85 5.82
N TRP A 316 -10.40 3.66 5.39
CA TRP A 316 -9.50 2.56 5.06
C TRP A 316 -9.72 2.09 3.63
N GLN A 317 -8.60 1.88 2.94
CA GLN A 317 -8.56 1.24 1.64
C GLN A 317 -7.44 0.21 1.62
N THR A 318 -7.61 -0.78 0.77
CA THR A 318 -6.52 -1.67 0.38
C THR A 318 -6.51 -1.77 -1.13
N PHE A 319 -5.32 -1.63 -1.70
CA PHE A 319 -5.06 -1.77 -3.12
C PHE A 319 -4.19 -2.99 -3.34
N TRP A 320 -4.43 -3.75 -4.41
CA TRP A 320 -3.57 -4.86 -4.80
C TRP A 320 -3.48 -4.98 -6.30
N TRP A 321 -2.36 -5.46 -6.80
CA TRP A 321 -2.20 -5.72 -8.22
C TRP A 321 -3.16 -6.83 -8.64
N SER A 322 -3.89 -6.61 -9.73
CA SER A 322 -4.88 -7.56 -10.25
C SER A 322 -4.65 -7.81 -11.73
N ALA A 323 -4.62 -9.09 -12.10
CA ALA A 323 -4.56 -9.50 -13.50
C ALA A 323 -5.76 -8.95 -14.30
N ASN A 324 -6.95 -8.98 -13.71
CA ASN A 324 -8.15 -8.38 -14.31
C ASN A 324 -8.55 -7.11 -13.57
N ASP A 325 -7.96 -5.98 -14.00
CA ASP A 325 -8.21 -4.69 -13.35
C ASP A 325 -9.63 -4.14 -13.57
N SER A 326 -10.39 -4.70 -14.52
CA SER A 326 -11.75 -4.25 -14.86
C SER A 326 -12.84 -5.06 -14.18
N ASP A 327 -12.54 -6.31 -13.85
CA ASP A 327 -13.39 -7.24 -13.11
C ASP A 327 -12.54 -7.98 -12.06
N PRO A 328 -12.11 -7.25 -11.01
CA PRO A 328 -11.26 -7.83 -9.97
C PRO A 328 -12.08 -8.73 -9.05
N CYS A 329 -11.46 -9.81 -8.61
CA CYS A 329 -12.06 -10.73 -7.64
C CYS A 329 -12.23 -10.07 -6.26
N PHE A 330 -13.06 -10.70 -5.42
CA PHE A 330 -13.20 -10.39 -4.00
C PHE A 330 -11.82 -10.24 -3.31
N PRO A 331 -11.58 -9.22 -2.46
CA PRO A 331 -12.58 -8.32 -1.84
C PRO A 331 -12.99 -7.11 -2.68
N SER A 332 -12.56 -7.00 -3.94
CA SER A 332 -13.08 -5.98 -4.86
C SER A 332 -14.28 -6.50 -5.63
N ASN A 333 -14.76 -5.71 -6.60
CA ASN A 333 -15.78 -6.10 -7.57
C ASN A 333 -15.78 -5.14 -8.77
N PRO A 334 -16.48 -5.48 -9.88
CA PRO A 334 -16.65 -4.61 -11.03
C PRO A 334 -17.19 -3.20 -10.74
N LYS A 335 -18.05 -3.03 -9.74
CA LYS A 335 -18.61 -1.69 -9.43
C LYS A 335 -17.51 -0.76 -8.93
N ILE A 336 -16.63 -1.24 -8.03
CA ILE A 336 -15.46 -0.48 -7.58
C ILE A 336 -14.54 -0.17 -8.75
N ALA A 337 -14.23 -1.17 -9.59
CA ALA A 337 -13.36 -0.98 -10.75
C ALA A 337 -13.94 0.03 -11.77
N SER A 338 -15.25 0.01 -12.00
CA SER A 338 -15.93 0.94 -12.91
C SER A 338 -15.92 2.39 -12.42
N ALA A 339 -15.76 2.62 -11.11
CA ALA A 339 -15.62 3.95 -10.52
C ALA A 339 -14.21 4.54 -10.66
N ARG A 340 -13.26 3.79 -11.24
CA ARG A 340 -11.88 4.25 -11.44
C ARG A 340 -11.84 5.48 -12.37
N PRO A 341 -11.30 6.62 -11.92
CA PRO A 341 -11.21 7.82 -12.74
C PRO A 341 -10.31 7.60 -13.96
N SER A 342 -10.65 8.29 -15.05
CA SER A 342 -9.93 8.19 -16.32
C SER A 342 -8.48 8.70 -16.22
N GLU A 343 -8.20 9.55 -15.23
CA GLU A 343 -6.92 10.16 -14.89
C GLU A 343 -5.89 9.12 -14.41
N LEU A 344 -6.33 7.95 -13.92
CA LEU A 344 -5.44 6.88 -13.51
C LEU A 344 -4.88 6.13 -14.72
N LYS A 345 -3.57 6.25 -14.96
CA LYS A 345 -2.86 5.70 -16.13
C LYS A 345 -1.68 4.81 -15.73
N GLY A 346 -1.20 4.02 -16.70
CA GLY A 346 -0.02 3.15 -16.56
C GLY A 346 -0.17 2.11 -15.46
N ALA A 347 0.95 1.72 -14.85
CA ALA A 347 1.02 0.74 -13.77
C ALA A 347 -0.07 0.89 -12.70
N SER A 348 -0.34 2.12 -12.24
CA SER A 348 -1.29 2.36 -11.16
C SER A 348 -2.72 1.93 -11.50
N ARG A 349 -3.06 1.80 -12.80
CA ARG A 349 -4.37 1.35 -13.27
C ARG A 349 -4.62 -0.14 -13.03
N HIS A 350 -3.55 -0.96 -12.99
CA HIS A 350 -3.62 -2.42 -12.79
C HIS A 350 -3.93 -2.84 -11.35
N TYR A 351 -4.26 -1.90 -10.47
CA TYR A 351 -4.59 -2.19 -9.09
C TYR A 351 -6.10 -2.24 -8.93
N ALA A 352 -6.58 -3.23 -8.19
CA ALA A 352 -7.93 -3.30 -7.64
C ALA A 352 -7.99 -2.56 -6.30
N MET A 353 -9.20 -2.24 -5.84
CA MET A 353 -9.43 -1.55 -4.57
C MET A 353 -10.53 -2.25 -3.77
N SER A 354 -10.36 -2.30 -2.46
CA SER A 354 -11.44 -2.56 -1.50
C SER A 354 -11.44 -1.46 -0.44
N VAL A 355 -12.61 -1.15 0.10
CA VAL A 355 -12.84 -0.05 1.05
C VAL A 355 -13.53 -0.56 2.31
N ALA A 356 -13.11 -0.04 3.46
CA ALA A 356 -13.75 -0.31 4.75
C ALA A 356 -13.93 1.01 5.51
N TYR A 357 -14.93 1.81 5.10
CA TYR A 357 -15.24 3.10 5.75
C TYR A 357 -16.14 2.91 6.98
N SER A 358 -16.66 1.70 7.15
CA SER A 358 -17.27 1.19 8.37
C SER A 358 -16.83 -0.27 8.57
N MET A 359 -17.09 -0.81 9.77
CA MET A 359 -16.79 -2.21 10.10
C MET A 359 -17.89 -3.15 9.62
N VAL A 360 -19.15 -2.72 9.68
CA VAL A 360 -20.32 -3.49 9.27
C VAL A 360 -21.32 -2.59 8.54
N ASN A 361 -22.26 -3.21 7.80
CA ASN A 361 -23.35 -2.54 7.11
C ASN A 361 -24.73 -3.01 7.65
N PRO A 362 -25.62 -2.12 8.10
CA PRO A 362 -25.44 -0.67 8.23
C PRO A 362 -24.38 -0.32 9.28
N ALA A 363 -23.72 0.82 9.08
CA ALA A 363 -22.69 1.30 10.00
C ALA A 363 -23.25 1.49 11.42
N GLN A 364 -22.50 0.99 12.39
CA GLN A 364 -22.83 1.10 13.82
C GLN A 364 -22.22 2.40 14.40
N PRO A 365 -22.84 2.99 15.44
CA PRO A 365 -22.37 4.24 16.06
C PRO A 365 -20.94 4.13 16.60
N TYR A 366 -20.26 5.25 16.88
CA TYR A 366 -18.90 5.21 17.44
C TYR A 366 -18.81 4.48 18.79
N THR A 367 -19.90 4.50 19.56
CA THR A 367 -20.03 3.87 20.87
C THR A 367 -21.45 3.30 21.04
N GLY A 368 -21.59 2.18 21.77
CA GLY A 368 -22.87 1.53 22.07
C GLY A 368 -23.41 0.59 20.99
N GLY A 369 -22.64 0.32 19.92
CA GLY A 369 -23.01 -0.65 18.88
C GLY A 369 -22.98 -2.09 19.37
N LYS A 370 -23.62 -2.99 18.61
CA LYS A 370 -23.86 -4.39 19.03
C LYS A 370 -23.21 -5.45 18.12
N SER A 371 -22.36 -5.04 17.18
CA SER A 371 -21.81 -5.93 16.13
C SER A 371 -22.91 -6.67 15.35
N ILE A 372 -23.87 -5.91 14.83
CA ILE A 372 -25.01 -6.43 14.05
C ILE A 372 -24.96 -5.83 12.64
N GLY A 373 -25.19 -6.66 11.63
CA GLY A 373 -25.21 -6.26 10.22
C GLY A 373 -24.42 -7.21 9.32
N GLU A 374 -24.35 -6.87 8.04
CA GLU A 374 -23.50 -7.52 7.05
C GLU A 374 -22.03 -7.16 7.32
N PRO A 375 -21.10 -8.14 7.39
CA PRO A 375 -19.67 -7.88 7.48
C PRO A 375 -19.15 -7.11 6.26
N ILE A 376 -18.19 -6.20 6.48
CA ILE A 376 -17.49 -5.51 5.39
C ILE A 376 -16.07 -6.04 5.37
N TYR A 377 -15.81 -7.00 4.48
CA TYR A 377 -14.46 -7.54 4.32
C TYR A 377 -13.63 -6.69 3.35
N SER A 378 -12.41 -6.36 3.77
CA SER A 378 -11.48 -5.57 2.98
C SER A 378 -10.05 -5.84 3.42
N PHE A 379 -9.40 -6.76 2.72
CA PHE A 379 -8.06 -7.25 3.05
C PHE A 379 -7.10 -7.17 1.86
N ASN A 380 -5.80 -7.17 2.11
CA ASN A 380 -4.79 -7.33 1.07
C ASN A 380 -4.52 -8.83 0.85
N PRO A 381 -4.82 -9.40 -0.34
CA PRO A 381 -4.64 -10.82 -0.58
C PRO A 381 -3.19 -11.31 -0.42
N PHE A 382 -2.21 -10.47 -0.76
CA PHE A 382 -0.79 -10.82 -0.67
C PHE A 382 -0.22 -10.75 0.76
N LEU A 383 -1.03 -10.31 1.73
CA LEU A 383 -0.62 -10.18 3.14
C LEU A 383 -1.52 -10.98 4.08
N GLU A 384 -2.83 -10.75 3.99
CA GLU A 384 -3.79 -11.22 4.99
C GLU A 384 -4.39 -12.58 4.63
N ALA A 385 -4.55 -12.93 3.36
CA ALA A 385 -5.13 -14.23 2.96
C ALA A 385 -4.57 -15.47 3.69
N PRO A 386 -3.25 -15.59 4.00
CA PRO A 386 -2.73 -16.72 4.77
C PRO A 386 -3.07 -16.68 6.28
N PHE A 387 -3.63 -15.59 6.82
CA PHE A 387 -3.91 -15.49 8.26
C PHE A 387 -4.93 -16.54 8.69
N ASP A 388 -4.57 -17.23 9.77
CA ASP A 388 -5.38 -18.25 10.42
C ASP A 388 -5.92 -17.77 11.76
N SER A 389 -6.59 -18.69 12.45
CA SER A 389 -7.18 -18.41 13.74
C SER A 389 -6.13 -18.06 14.81
N LYS A 390 -4.86 -18.47 14.67
CA LYS A 390 -3.82 -18.13 15.65
C LYS A 390 -3.48 -16.64 15.59
N VAL A 391 -3.37 -16.09 14.38
CA VAL A 391 -3.15 -14.64 14.17
C VAL A 391 -4.31 -13.82 14.70
N LEU A 392 -5.54 -14.30 14.49
CA LEU A 392 -6.78 -13.56 14.74
C LEU A 392 -7.45 -13.90 16.08
N SER A 393 -6.74 -14.59 16.98
CA SER A 393 -7.27 -15.11 18.25
C SER A 393 -7.37 -14.07 19.38
N ASN A 394 -6.93 -12.82 19.15
CA ASN A 394 -6.83 -11.78 20.18
C ASN A 394 -6.22 -12.28 21.53
N GLY A 395 -5.26 -13.22 21.46
CA GLY A 395 -4.54 -13.75 22.63
C GLY A 395 -5.22 -14.87 23.42
N GLY A 396 -6.26 -15.54 22.90
CA GLY A 396 -6.87 -16.75 23.49
C GLY A 396 -7.61 -17.63 22.48
N SER A 397 -7.68 -18.95 22.72
CA SER A 397 -8.12 -19.96 21.73
C SER A 397 -9.53 -19.81 21.14
N ASP A 398 -10.40 -18.99 21.74
CA ASP A 398 -11.81 -18.86 21.37
C ASP A 398 -12.32 -17.41 21.28
N ASN A 399 -11.44 -16.41 21.37
CA ASN A 399 -11.79 -14.99 21.35
C ASN A 399 -11.79 -14.42 19.92
N TYR A 400 -12.58 -15.03 19.04
CA TYR A 400 -12.71 -14.59 17.65
C TYR A 400 -13.73 -13.45 17.51
N ALA A 401 -13.47 -12.59 16.54
CA ALA A 401 -14.39 -11.57 16.08
C ALA A 401 -15.70 -12.20 15.58
N LYS A 402 -16.84 -11.64 16.01
CA LYS A 402 -18.17 -12.15 15.68
C LYS A 402 -19.09 -11.01 15.28
N ILE A 403 -19.87 -11.25 14.23
CA ILE A 403 -20.93 -10.36 13.76
C ILE A 403 -22.23 -11.15 13.73
N ASN A 404 -23.32 -10.56 14.21
CA ASN A 404 -24.65 -11.10 14.06
C ASN A 404 -25.30 -10.48 12.81
N ASP A 405 -25.36 -11.26 11.73
CA ASP A 405 -26.07 -10.88 10.51
C ASP A 405 -27.46 -11.54 10.52
N ASN A 406 -28.49 -10.74 10.82
CA ASN A 406 -29.89 -11.16 10.80
C ASN A 406 -30.19 -12.48 11.55
N GLY A 407 -29.56 -12.68 12.71
CA GLY A 407 -29.70 -13.87 13.55
C GLY A 407 -28.62 -14.93 13.31
N THR A 408 -27.81 -14.81 12.26
CA THR A 408 -26.70 -15.71 11.97
C THR A 408 -25.41 -15.15 12.57
N ILE A 409 -24.77 -15.94 13.43
CA ILE A 409 -23.46 -15.57 13.99
C ILE A 409 -22.36 -15.96 13.03
N ILE A 410 -21.74 -14.95 12.42
CA ILE A 410 -20.56 -15.09 11.56
C ILE A 410 -19.32 -14.97 12.44
N THR A 411 -18.45 -15.99 12.40
CA THR A 411 -17.16 -15.97 13.11
C THR A 411 -16.03 -15.67 12.13
N ASN A 412 -15.29 -14.59 12.39
CA ASN A 412 -14.25 -14.06 11.54
C ASN A 412 -12.87 -14.44 12.07
N LYS A 413 -12.42 -15.63 11.69
CA LYS A 413 -11.20 -16.28 12.20
C LYS A 413 -10.13 -16.56 11.14
N VAL A 414 -10.31 -16.01 9.94
CA VAL A 414 -9.34 -16.14 8.82
C VAL A 414 -9.16 -14.80 8.13
N GLY A 415 -8.02 -14.62 7.47
CA GLY A 415 -7.64 -13.36 6.85
C GLY A 415 -8.58 -12.85 5.76
N THR A 416 -9.20 -13.75 5.00
CA THR A 416 -10.21 -13.38 3.99
C THR A 416 -11.51 -12.82 4.57
N ARG A 417 -11.64 -12.84 5.91
CA ARG A 417 -12.74 -12.25 6.68
C ARG A 417 -12.27 -11.12 7.60
N THR A 418 -11.16 -10.47 7.29
CA THR A 418 -10.71 -9.26 7.99
C THR A 418 -11.20 -8.01 7.28
N ASN A 419 -11.17 -6.90 8.00
CA ASN A 419 -11.04 -5.59 7.39
C ASN A 419 -10.02 -4.75 8.15
N CYS A 420 -9.39 -3.83 7.43
CA CYS A 420 -8.31 -3.03 8.01
C CYS A 420 -8.79 -2.20 9.21
N MET A 421 -10.02 -1.67 9.16
CA MET A 421 -10.56 -0.84 10.24
C MET A 421 -10.67 -1.59 11.58
N SER A 422 -11.33 -2.75 11.61
CA SER A 422 -11.45 -3.56 12.84
C SER A 422 -10.08 -4.01 13.30
N CYS A 423 -9.29 -4.56 12.37
CA CYS A 423 -7.96 -5.08 12.60
C CYS A 423 -7.05 -4.03 13.27
N HIS A 424 -7.08 -2.77 12.82
CA HIS A 424 -6.26 -1.68 13.35
C HIS A 424 -6.87 -0.94 14.55
N ALA A 425 -8.17 -1.06 14.83
CA ALA A 425 -8.81 -0.36 15.97
C ALA A 425 -8.20 -0.75 17.33
N HIS A 426 -7.55 -1.90 17.40
CA HIS A 426 -6.84 -2.39 18.58
C HIS A 426 -5.38 -1.93 18.67
N ALA A 427 -4.89 -1.03 17.81
CA ALA A 427 -3.56 -0.46 17.96
C ALA A 427 -3.45 0.32 19.27
N ASN A 428 -2.64 -0.20 20.19
CA ASN A 428 -2.50 0.34 21.55
C ASN A 428 -1.07 0.20 22.07
N TYR A 429 -0.79 0.96 23.12
CA TYR A 429 0.37 0.80 23.97
C TYR A 429 -0.06 0.53 25.41
N TYR A 430 0.64 -0.40 26.04
CA TYR A 430 0.46 -0.74 27.45
C TYR A 430 1.80 -1.08 28.10
N ASN A 431 2.08 -0.44 29.23
CA ASN A 431 3.18 -0.78 30.13
C ASN A 431 2.65 -1.21 31.49
N ALA A 432 2.90 -2.48 31.84
CA ALA A 432 2.44 -3.04 33.11
C ALA A 432 3.04 -2.37 34.35
N LYS A 433 4.19 -1.70 34.23
CA LYS A 433 4.83 -0.98 35.35
C LYS A 433 4.10 0.31 35.71
N ILE A 434 3.33 0.87 34.79
CA ILE A 434 2.56 2.11 35.01
C ILE A 434 1.24 1.83 35.74
N GLY A 435 0.76 0.58 35.72
CA GLY A 435 -0.52 0.18 36.28
C GLY A 435 -1.66 0.25 35.25
N GLY A 436 -2.84 -0.25 35.64
CA GLY A 436 -3.99 -0.43 34.74
C GLY A 436 -3.85 -1.72 33.93
N LYS A 437 -4.35 -2.85 34.42
CA LYS A 437 -4.31 -4.10 33.64
C LYS A 437 -5.32 -3.99 32.48
N PRO A 438 -4.91 -4.13 31.22
CA PRO A 438 -5.86 -4.14 30.11
C PRO A 438 -6.84 -5.28 30.34
N ALA A 439 -8.14 -5.01 30.16
CA ALA A 439 -9.17 -6.00 30.42
C ALA A 439 -9.05 -7.22 29.49
N GLN A 440 -8.36 -7.06 28.35
CA GLN A 440 -8.12 -8.10 27.36
C GLN A 440 -6.72 -7.96 26.75
N LYS A 441 -6.19 -9.06 26.19
CA LYS A 441 -5.04 -8.97 25.29
C LYS A 441 -5.50 -8.32 23.99
N PHE A 442 -4.63 -7.52 23.39
CA PHE A 442 -4.86 -6.89 22.11
C PHE A 442 -4.00 -7.57 21.04
N GLY A 443 -4.62 -7.85 19.90
CA GLY A 443 -3.96 -8.37 18.71
C GLY A 443 -4.78 -8.05 17.46
N TYR A 444 -4.35 -8.58 16.34
CA TYR A 444 -5.14 -8.53 15.11
C TYR A 444 -6.41 -9.35 15.27
N LEU A 445 -7.47 -8.90 14.60
CA LEU A 445 -8.76 -9.55 14.62
C LEU A 445 -9.40 -9.56 13.23
N GLY A 446 -10.28 -10.54 13.02
CA GLY A 446 -11.22 -10.50 11.91
C GLY A 446 -12.19 -9.32 12.02
N ASP A 447 -13.02 -9.15 11.00
CA ASP A 447 -14.00 -8.07 10.98
C ASP A 447 -15.00 -8.17 12.15
N THR A 448 -15.25 -7.06 12.83
CA THR A 448 -16.29 -6.92 13.87
C THR A 448 -16.45 -5.45 14.22
N TYR A 449 -17.61 -5.10 14.75
CA TYR A 449 -17.75 -3.80 15.41
C TYR A 449 -16.80 -3.67 16.61
N ILE A 450 -16.05 -2.56 16.66
CA ILE A 450 -15.23 -2.12 17.79
C ILE A 450 -15.79 -0.81 18.35
N ASP A 451 -16.08 -0.84 19.65
CA ASP A 451 -16.57 0.32 20.39
C ASP A 451 -15.38 1.19 20.83
N MET A 452 -15.38 2.46 20.40
CA MET A 452 -14.26 3.38 20.66
C MET A 452 -14.08 3.75 22.15
N LYS A 453 -15.05 3.40 23.00
CA LYS A 453 -15.03 3.56 24.46
C LYS A 453 -15.24 2.23 25.20
N ALA A 454 -14.98 1.09 24.57
CA ALA A 454 -15.05 -0.18 25.26
C ALA A 454 -14.13 -0.20 26.51
N PRO A 455 -14.58 -0.82 27.63
CA PRO A 455 -13.77 -0.92 28.85
C PRO A 455 -12.42 -1.63 28.66
N TYR A 456 -12.24 -2.42 27.61
CA TYR A 456 -10.94 -3.03 27.35
C TYR A 456 -9.86 -2.01 26.97
N PHE A 457 -10.23 -0.80 26.54
CA PHE A 457 -9.30 0.32 26.34
C PHE A 457 -8.92 1.04 27.65
N ASP A 458 -9.49 0.66 28.80
CA ASP A 458 -9.11 1.24 30.08
C ASP A 458 -7.67 0.88 30.45
N GLY A 459 -6.88 1.89 30.81
CA GLY A 459 -5.47 1.70 31.21
C GLY A 459 -4.50 1.48 30.05
N VAL A 460 -4.91 1.67 28.79
CA VAL A 460 -4.02 1.64 27.63
C VAL A 460 -4.09 2.93 26.83
N VAL A 461 -3.01 3.24 26.12
CA VAL A 461 -2.97 4.36 25.18
C VAL A 461 -3.43 3.86 23.82
N LYS A 462 -4.55 4.40 23.30
CA LYS A 462 -4.92 4.15 21.90
C LYS A 462 -3.94 4.85 20.98
N LEU A 463 -3.44 4.14 19.99
CA LEU A 463 -2.42 4.64 19.05
C LEU A 463 -3.02 5.17 17.75
N ASP A 464 -4.30 5.55 17.78
CA ASP A 464 -5.04 6.09 16.63
C ASP A 464 -4.86 5.22 15.38
N PHE A 465 -5.11 3.92 15.54
CA PHE A 465 -4.99 2.88 14.51
C PHE A 465 -3.57 2.57 13.97
N ALA A 466 -2.51 3.22 14.50
CA ALA A 466 -1.15 3.06 14.01
C ALA A 466 -0.32 2.02 14.81
N TYR A 467 -0.43 0.73 14.46
CA TYR A 467 0.40 -0.33 15.05
C TYR A 467 1.91 -0.10 14.90
N SER A 468 2.33 0.57 13.83
CA SER A 468 3.72 0.94 13.59
C SER A 468 4.34 1.73 14.73
N ILE A 469 3.57 2.50 15.51
CA ILE A 469 4.09 3.17 16.71
C ILE A 469 4.53 2.12 17.73
N SER A 470 3.65 1.18 18.08
CA SER A 470 3.95 0.12 19.05
C SER A 470 5.08 -0.82 18.62
N ALA A 471 5.23 -1.03 17.30
CA ALA A 471 6.30 -1.84 16.74
C ALA A 471 7.67 -1.12 16.74
N SER A 472 7.67 0.21 16.86
CA SER A 472 8.86 1.04 16.62
C SER A 472 9.24 1.90 17.84
N ILE A 473 8.75 1.58 19.03
CA ILE A 473 9.03 2.32 20.27
C ILE A 473 10.55 2.43 20.52
N ILE A 474 10.95 3.61 21.00
CA ILE A 474 12.28 3.92 21.49
C ILE A 474 12.22 3.85 23.03
N ASP A 475 12.98 2.93 23.61
CA ASP A 475 13.17 2.89 25.06
C ASP A 475 14.16 3.99 25.48
N ASP A 476 13.61 5.17 25.78
CA ASP A 476 14.34 6.32 26.32
C ASP A 476 14.27 6.39 27.86
N THR A 477 13.72 5.36 28.49
CA THR A 477 13.51 5.31 29.95
C THR A 477 14.68 4.68 30.70
N LYS A 478 15.54 3.94 29.99
CA LYS A 478 16.80 3.43 30.56
C LYS A 478 17.81 4.56 30.73
N THR A 479 18.17 4.88 31.97
CA THR A 479 19.35 5.68 32.28
C THR A 479 20.62 4.87 32.02
N ASP A 480 21.70 5.52 31.58
CA ASP A 480 23.06 4.97 31.33
C ASP A 480 23.72 4.29 32.56
N SER A 481 22.98 4.00 33.63
CA SER A 481 23.44 3.29 34.82
C SER A 481 23.66 1.79 34.60
N ASP A 482 23.07 1.20 33.56
CA ASP A 482 23.21 -0.23 33.26
C ASP A 482 24.43 -0.57 32.39
N SER A 483 25.11 0.44 31.81
CA SER A 483 26.33 0.24 31.01
C SER A 483 27.63 0.19 31.84
N LYS A 484 27.52 0.18 33.18
CA LYS A 484 28.67 0.09 34.11
C LYS A 484 28.74 -1.22 34.90
N LYS A 485 28.02 -2.26 34.48
CA LYS A 485 28.18 -3.62 34.99
C LYS A 485 28.52 -4.57 33.84
N ASN A 486 29.76 -4.50 33.38
CA ASN A 486 30.49 -5.62 32.80
C ASN A 486 31.86 -5.66 33.46
#